data_AF-A0A0A2BQY8-F1
#
_entry.id   AF-A0A0A2BQY8-F1
#
_cell.length_a   1.000
_cell.length_b   1.000
_cell.length_c   1.000
_cell.angle_alpha   90.00
_cell.angle_beta   90.00
_cell.angle_gamma   90.00
#
_symmetry.space_group_name_H-M   'P 1'
#
loop_
_entity.id
_entity.type
_entity.pdbx_description
1 polymer ?
#
loop_
_entity_poly.entity_id
_entity_poly.type
_entity_poly.pdbx_seq_one_letter_code
_entity_poly.pdbx_strand_id
1 'polypeptide(L)'
;MTIKEVKNTESTKDLNSCDADSLVSFLTELPEPINEAMQKFIEAHPNWDQYRLIQAALAGFLVQNGVESRSINRLYFENMFSKKSVSKPA
;
A
#
# COMPACT_ATOMS: atom_id res chain seq x y z
N MET A 1 2.90 -18.48 -43.85
CA MET A 1 1.46 -18.17 -43.78
C MET A 1 0.87 -19.01 -42.65
N THR A 2 0.14 -18.36 -41.72
CA THR A 2 -1.03 -18.94 -41.01
C THR A 2 -0.65 -19.92 -39.87
N ILE A 3 -0.94 -19.76 -38.56
CA ILE A 3 -1.69 -18.82 -37.69
C ILE A 3 -1.09 -18.97 -36.29
N LYS A 4 -0.88 -17.88 -35.52
CA LYS A 4 -0.76 -17.97 -34.06
C LYS A 4 -2.17 -17.85 -33.48
N GLU A 5 -2.62 -18.91 -32.83
CA GLU A 5 -3.93 -18.99 -32.20
C GLU A 5 -3.96 -18.05 -30.98
N VAL A 6 -4.81 -17.03 -31.11
CA VAL A 6 -5.26 -16.21 -29.99
C VAL A 6 -6.30 -17.03 -29.23
N LYS A 7 -6.05 -17.29 -27.95
CA LYS A 7 -7.11 -17.53 -26.98
C LYS A 7 -7.03 -16.47 -25.90
N ASN A 8 -7.83 -15.44 -26.11
CA ASN A 8 -8.23 -14.45 -25.15
C ASN A 8 -9.57 -14.93 -24.57
N THR A 9 -9.62 -15.27 -23.28
CA THR A 9 -10.84 -15.42 -22.47
C THR A 9 -10.41 -15.23 -21.01
N GLU A 10 -10.56 -14.03 -20.47
CA GLU A 10 -11.69 -13.61 -19.62
C GLU A 10 -11.36 -13.66 -18.12
N SER A 11 -10.93 -12.51 -17.62
CA SER A 11 -11.50 -11.82 -16.44
C SER A 11 -12.13 -12.66 -15.33
N THR A 12 -11.41 -12.84 -14.22
CA THR A 12 -11.99 -12.69 -12.88
C THR A 12 -11.02 -11.95 -11.96
N LYS A 13 -11.49 -10.80 -11.49
CA LYS A 13 -11.02 -10.04 -10.35
C LYS A 13 -10.73 -10.97 -9.17
N ASP A 14 -9.52 -10.93 -8.65
CA ASP A 14 -9.28 -10.90 -7.22
C ASP A 14 -8.11 -9.97 -6.98
N LEU A 15 -8.45 -8.70 -6.76
CA LEU A 15 -7.54 -7.67 -6.29
C LEU A 15 -7.21 -7.94 -4.79
N ASN A 16 -6.85 -9.18 -4.43
CA ASN A 16 -6.59 -9.55 -3.04
C ASN A 16 -5.66 -10.76 -2.86
N SER A 17 -4.57 -10.84 -3.63
CA SER A 17 -3.35 -11.50 -3.13
C SER A 17 -2.25 -10.46 -3.06
N CYS A 18 -2.12 -9.79 -1.91
CA CYS A 18 -0.80 -9.35 -1.51
C CYS A 18 -0.06 -10.64 -1.14
N ASP A 19 0.57 -11.26 -2.13
CA ASP A 19 1.42 -12.43 -1.92
C ASP A 19 2.40 -12.04 -0.80
N ALA A 20 2.25 -12.66 0.37
CA ALA A 20 3.11 -12.35 1.51
C ALA A 20 4.59 -12.55 1.18
N ASP A 21 4.87 -13.37 0.16
CA ASP A 21 6.18 -13.61 -0.45
C ASP A 21 6.79 -12.40 -1.20
N SER A 22 6.02 -11.33 -1.45
CA SER A 22 6.52 -10.10 -2.11
C SER A 22 6.69 -8.91 -1.15
N LEU A 23 6.48 -9.10 0.15
CA LEU A 23 6.72 -8.04 1.14
C LEU A 23 8.22 -7.91 1.43
N VAL A 24 8.77 -6.74 1.15
CA VAL A 24 10.15 -6.39 1.49
C VAL A 24 10.13 -5.50 2.73
N SER A 25 10.65 -6.04 3.84
CA SER A 25 10.94 -5.25 5.03
C SER A 25 12.22 -4.46 4.82
N PHE A 26 12.23 -3.18 5.21
CA PHE A 26 13.44 -2.37 5.23
C PHE A 26 13.63 -1.74 6.60
N LEU A 27 14.88 -1.70 7.06
CA LEU A 27 15.29 -1.03 8.28
C LEU A 27 15.99 0.26 7.88
N THR A 28 15.59 1.37 8.48
CA THR A 28 16.24 2.67 8.28
C THR A 28 16.34 3.38 9.62
N GLU A 29 17.46 4.05 9.84
CA GLU A 29 17.61 4.97 10.96
C GLU A 29 16.81 6.24 10.63
N LEU A 30 15.90 6.62 11.53
CA LEU A 30 15.09 7.83 11.41
C LEU A 30 15.63 8.89 12.37
N PRO A 31 15.84 10.14 11.91
CA PRO A 31 16.15 11.25 12.79
C PRO A 31 15.10 11.41 13.89
N GLU A 32 15.54 11.75 15.10
CA GLU A 32 14.68 11.93 16.28
C GLU A 32 13.48 12.87 16.04
N PRO A 33 13.63 14.04 15.37
CA PRO A 33 12.49 14.93 15.12
C PRO A 33 11.39 14.29 14.25
N ILE A 34 11.77 13.43 13.31
CA ILE A 34 10.83 12.73 12.42
C ILE A 34 10.11 11.64 13.20
N ASN A 35 10.83 10.90 14.04
CA ASN A 35 10.24 9.87 14.88
C ASN A 35 9.22 10.47 15.86
N GLU A 36 9.55 11.58 16.52
CA GLU A 36 8.62 12.27 17.40
C GLU A 36 7.35 12.75 16.66
N ALA A 37 7.53 13.37 15.49
CA ALA A 37 6.40 13.86 14.70
C ALA A 37 5.48 12.72 14.26
N MET A 38 6.07 11.58 13.84
CA MET A 38 5.34 10.37 13.49
C MET A 38 4.57 9.80 14.69
N GLN A 39 5.20 9.69 15.86
CA GLN A 39 4.55 9.19 17.06
C GLN A 39 3.36 10.06 17.47
N LYS A 40 3.56 11.38 17.53
CA LYS A 40 2.49 12.36 17.82
C LYS A 40 1.32 12.24 16.84
N PHE A 41 1.61 12.01 15.56
CA PHE A 41 0.58 11.81 14.53
C PHE A 41 -0.21 10.51 14.75
N ILE A 42 0.47 9.41 15.04
CA ILE A 42 -0.16 8.10 15.29
C ILE A 42 -1.02 8.14 16.54
N GLU A 43 -0.55 8.79 17.61
CA GLU A 43 -1.31 8.97 18.86
C GLU A 43 -2.63 9.74 18.64
N ALA A 44 -2.62 10.73 17.74
CA ALA A 44 -3.82 11.49 17.39
C ALA A 44 -4.78 10.72 16.45
N HIS A 45 -4.30 9.65 15.81
CA HIS A 45 -5.04 8.92 14.78
C HIS A 45 -5.01 7.41 15.03
N PRO A 46 -5.96 6.84 15.80
CA PRO A 46 -5.92 5.45 16.27
C PRO A 46 -6.03 4.38 15.16
N ASN A 47 -6.31 4.81 13.93
CA ASN A 47 -6.36 3.91 12.77
C ASN A 47 -5.00 3.81 12.03
N TRP A 48 -4.02 4.62 12.42
CA TRP A 48 -2.72 4.68 11.78
C TRP A 48 -1.68 3.93 12.60
N ASP A 49 -0.85 3.18 11.89
CA ASP A 49 0.32 2.49 12.44
C ASP A 49 1.57 3.02 11.71
N GLN A 50 2.76 2.87 12.30
CA GLN A 50 4.03 3.31 11.72
C GLN A 50 4.21 2.84 10.27
N TYR A 51 4.01 1.54 10.02
CA TYR A 51 4.16 0.96 8.68
C TYR A 51 3.18 1.57 7.67
N ARG A 52 1.93 1.76 8.09
CA ARG A 52 0.88 2.31 7.24
C ARG A 52 1.16 3.76 6.86
N LEU A 53 1.62 4.56 7.83
CA LEU A 53 2.03 5.94 7.58
C LEU A 53 3.17 6.01 6.57
N ILE A 54 4.21 5.20 6.79
CA ILE A 54 5.40 5.18 5.92
C ILE A 54 5.03 4.70 4.51
N GLN A 55 4.21 3.65 4.39
CA GLN A 55 3.74 3.15 3.09
C GLN A 55 2.89 4.19 2.36
N ALA A 56 1.99 4.88 3.07
CA ALA A 56 1.18 5.97 2.49
C ALA A 56 2.06 7.13 2.03
N ALA A 57 3.02 7.55 2.86
CA ALA A 57 3.95 8.64 2.56
C ALA A 57 4.84 8.29 1.36
N LEU A 58 5.38 7.07 1.31
CA LEU A 58 6.21 6.59 0.21
C LEU A 58 5.40 6.49 -1.09
N ALA A 59 4.22 5.89 -1.05
CA ALA A 59 3.36 5.79 -2.23
C ALA A 59 2.95 7.19 -2.71
N GLY A 60 2.54 8.09 -1.81
CA GLY A 60 2.18 9.46 -2.14
C GLY A 60 3.34 10.25 -2.75
N PHE A 61 4.55 10.11 -2.18
CA PHE A 61 5.76 10.73 -2.73
C PHE A 61 6.04 10.24 -4.16
N LEU A 62 5.94 8.93 -4.40
CA LEU A 62 6.14 8.37 -5.74
C LEU A 62 5.09 8.87 -6.75
N VAL A 63 3.83 8.92 -6.36
CA VAL A 63 2.74 9.45 -7.21
C VAL A 63 2.98 10.91 -7.56
N GLN A 64 3.37 11.73 -6.58
CA GLN A 64 3.66 13.15 -6.79
C GLN A 64 4.87 13.39 -7.71
N ASN A 65 5.82 12.45 -7.76
CA ASN A 65 7.00 12.50 -8.63
C ASN A 65 6.77 11.89 -10.02
N GLY A 66 5.51 11.62 -10.41
CA GLY A 66 5.17 11.13 -11.75
C GLY A 66 5.32 9.62 -11.94
N VAL A 67 5.39 8.84 -10.85
CA VAL A 67 5.32 7.38 -10.96
C VAL A 67 3.89 6.96 -11.28
N GLU A 68 3.63 6.76 -12.57
CA GLU A 68 2.32 6.32 -13.09
C GLU A 68 2.15 4.80 -12.99
N SER A 69 2.18 4.27 -11.77
CA SER A 69 1.87 2.86 -11.52
C SER A 69 0.50 2.73 -10.86
N ARG A 70 -0.41 2.01 -11.53
CA ARG A 70 -1.74 1.70 -10.98
C ARG A 70 -1.64 1.01 -9.63
N SER A 71 -0.64 0.15 -9.45
CA SER A 71 -0.38 -0.55 -8.20
C SER A 71 0.04 0.42 -7.08
N ILE A 72 0.86 1.43 -7.38
CA ILE A 72 1.31 2.43 -6.41
C ILE A 72 0.17 3.39 -6.03
N ASN A 73 -0.61 3.86 -7.01
CA ASN A 73 -1.82 4.65 -6.75
C ASN A 73 -2.81 3.88 -5.86
N ARG A 74 -3.01 2.59 -6.15
CA ARG A 74 -3.88 1.76 -5.32
C ARG A 74 -3.33 1.60 -3.90
N LEU A 75 -2.03 1.34 -3.75
CA LEU A 75 -1.39 1.22 -2.45
C LEU A 75 -1.50 2.51 -1.64
N TYR A 76 -1.35 3.67 -2.29
CA TYR A 76 -1.56 4.97 -1.67
C TYR A 76 -2.98 5.09 -1.09
N PHE A 77 -4.02 4.86 -1.90
CA PHE A 77 -5.40 4.94 -1.43
C PHE A 77 -5.75 3.86 -0.41
N GLU A 78 -5.24 2.64 -0.56
CA GLU A 78 -5.47 1.56 0.40
C GLU A 78 -4.82 1.84 1.76
N ASN A 79 -3.68 2.52 1.79
CA ASN A 79 -3.08 2.97 3.05
C ASN A 79 -3.73 4.26 3.58
N MET A 80 -4.28 5.12 2.73
CA MET A 80 -4.96 6.34 3.20
C MET A 80 -6.34 6.03 3.78
N PHE A 81 -7.07 5.06 3.21
CA PHE A 81 -8.41 4.67 3.65
C PHE A 81 -8.38 3.37 4.46
N SER A 82 -8.74 3.47 5.74
CA SER A 82 -8.66 2.34 6.68
C SER A 82 -9.60 1.20 6.26
N LYS A 83 -9.06 0.05 5.85
CA LYS A 83 -9.87 -1.17 5.63
C LYS A 83 -10.18 -1.97 6.91
N LYS A 84 -9.63 -1.58 8.07
CA LYS A 84 -10.00 -2.19 9.36
C LYS A 84 -11.35 -1.65 9.83
N SER A 85 -12.42 -2.07 9.16
CA SER A 85 -13.80 -1.85 9.58
C SER A 85 -14.55 -3.17 9.70
N VAL A 86 -13.95 -4.21 10.28
CA VAL A 86 -14.71 -5.31 10.93
C VAL A 86 -13.76 -6.11 11.82
N SER A 87 -13.69 -5.72 13.10
CA SER A 87 -13.45 -6.72 14.14
C SER A 87 -14.66 -7.64 14.12
N LYS A 88 -14.48 -8.89 13.68
CA LYS A 88 -15.52 -9.92 13.80
C LYS A 88 -15.42 -10.49 15.22
N PRO A 89 -16.42 -10.30 16.09
CA PRO A 89 -16.49 -11.04 17.33
C PRO A 89 -16.98 -12.46 17.00
N ALA A 90 -16.22 -13.47 17.44
CA ALA A 90 -16.71 -14.85 17.60
C ALA A 90 -15.96 -15.48 18.77
#